data_AF-A0A6S6TXZ3-F1
#
_entry.id   AF-A0A6S6TXZ3-F1
#
_cell.length_a   1.000
_cell.length_b   1.000
_cell.length_c   1.000
_cell.angle_alpha   90.00
_cell.angle_beta   90.00
_cell.angle_gamma   90.00
#
_symmetry.space_group_name_H-M   'P 1'
#
loop_
_entity.id
_entity.type
_entity.pdbx_description
1 polymer ?
#
loop_
_entity_poly.entity_id
_entity_poly.type
_entity_poly.pdbx_seq_one_letter_code
_entity_poly.pdbx_strand_id
1 'polypeptide(L)'
;MPVAALIMGYGGLIPFVILSLCLVAGIGIVGFDLARTGQLLMSYAAIILSFIGAVHWGVALAHHDSMPTSLLHRFYGYSVLPAICAWVSLLLPTQVGLIVISVLFWLAFWVDHALLFERLNVNYGTFRLHLTFIVSSALALAGVFGTH
;
A
#
# COMPACT_ATOMS: atom_id res chain seq x y z
N MET A 1 -5.48 -19.10 -1.63
CA MET A 1 -5.26 -18.24 -0.44
C MET A 1 -6.18 -18.69 0.67
N PRO A 2 -5.74 -18.73 1.94
CA PRO A 2 -6.62 -19.05 3.05
C PRO A 2 -7.68 -17.95 3.22
N VAL A 3 -8.91 -18.34 3.59
CA VAL A 3 -10.07 -17.43 3.68
C VAL A 3 -9.80 -16.25 4.63
N ALA A 4 -9.13 -16.51 5.75
CA ALA A 4 -8.76 -15.46 6.70
C ALA A 4 -7.89 -14.35 6.05
N ALA A 5 -6.94 -14.71 5.18
CA ALA A 5 -6.11 -13.73 4.48
C ALA A 5 -6.92 -12.91 3.47
N LEU A 6 -7.90 -13.54 2.81
CA LEU A 6 -8.81 -12.82 1.91
C LEU A 6 -9.66 -11.80 2.67
N ILE A 7 -10.26 -12.22 3.79
CA ILE A 7 -11.09 -11.34 4.63
C ILE A 7 -10.26 -10.14 5.12
N MET A 8 -9.06 -10.38 5.63
CA MET A 8 -8.21 -9.31 6.14
C MET A 8 -7.72 -8.36 5.03
N GLY A 9 -7.29 -8.90 3.89
CA GLY A 9 -6.80 -8.05 2.80
C GLY A 9 -7.90 -7.24 2.11
N TYR A 10 -9.07 -7.83 1.84
CA TYR A 10 -10.21 -7.09 1.30
C TYR A 10 -10.84 -6.16 2.34
N GLY A 11 -10.85 -6.54 3.62
CA GLY A 11 -11.30 -5.67 4.71
C GLY A 11 -10.45 -4.39 4.81
N GLY A 12 -9.14 -4.50 4.55
CA GLY A 12 -8.23 -3.35 4.47
C GLY A 12 -8.53 -2.38 3.30
N LEU A 13 -9.34 -2.77 2.30
CA LEU A 13 -9.73 -1.86 1.22
C LEU A 13 -10.86 -0.91 1.62
N ILE A 14 -11.62 -1.23 2.67
CA ILE A 14 -12.82 -0.49 3.06
C ILE A 14 -12.50 1.01 3.27
N PRO A 15 -11.46 1.40 4.04
CA PRO A 15 -11.18 2.82 4.24
C PRO A 15 -10.73 3.52 2.95
N PHE A 16 -10.00 2.85 2.05
CA PHE A 16 -9.59 3.45 0.77
C PHE A 16 -10.79 3.82 -0.08
N VAL A 17 -11.73 2.87 -0.25
CA VAL A 17 -12.90 3.07 -1.10
C VAL A 17 -13.81 4.15 -0.52
N ILE A 18 -14.11 4.08 0.78
CA ILE A 18 -15.02 5.04 1.43
C ILE A 18 -14.43 6.45 1.37
N LEU A 19 -13.18 6.64 1.81
CA LEU A 19 -12.58 7.98 1.86
C LEU A 19 -12.35 8.56 0.46
N SER A 20 -11.97 7.72 -0.52
CA SER A 20 -11.83 8.16 -1.91
C SER A 20 -13.16 8.63 -2.49
N LEU A 21 -14.24 7.86 -2.32
CA LEU A 21 -15.58 8.24 -2.79
C LEU A 21 -16.08 9.52 -2.11
N CYS A 22 -15.87 9.67 -0.80
CA CYS A 22 -16.20 10.90 -0.07
C CYS A 22 -15.50 12.12 -0.70
N LEU A 23 -14.19 12.03 -0.94
CA LEU A 23 -13.42 13.11 -1.56
C LEU A 23 -13.89 13.45 -2.97
N VAL A 24 -14.12 12.44 -3.81
CA VAL A 24 -14.61 12.63 -5.19
C VAL A 24 -16.03 13.22 -5.20
N ALA A 25 -16.86 12.89 -4.21
CA ALA A 25 -18.20 13.47 -4.07
C ALA A 25 -18.19 14.89 -3.47
N GLY A 26 -17.04 15.43 -3.06
CA GLY A 26 -16.96 16.71 -2.36
C GLY A 26 -17.57 16.67 -0.95
N ILE A 27 -17.66 15.49 -0.33
CA ILE A 27 -18.25 15.29 1.00
C ILE A 27 -17.15 14.96 1.99
N GLY A 28 -16.98 15.78 3.02
CA GLY A 28 -16.12 15.46 4.17
C GLY A 28 -16.69 14.32 5.02
N ILE A 29 -15.81 13.51 5.63
CA ILE A 29 -16.24 12.39 6.47
C ILE A 29 -16.31 12.78 7.95
N VAL A 30 -17.40 12.41 8.65
CA VAL A 30 -17.52 12.48 10.13
C VAL A 30 -17.01 13.82 10.72
N GLY A 31 -17.53 14.94 10.20
CA GLY A 31 -17.19 16.28 10.70
C GLY A 31 -15.79 16.79 10.32
N PHE A 32 -15.05 16.08 9.47
CA PHE A 32 -13.84 16.58 8.84
C PHE A 32 -14.16 17.30 7.53
N ASP A 33 -13.38 18.35 7.25
CA ASP A 33 -13.36 18.97 5.92
C ASP A 33 -12.69 18.04 4.88
N LEU A 34 -12.72 18.45 3.61
CA LEU A 34 -12.11 17.70 2.51
C LEU A 34 -10.59 17.54 2.71
N ALA A 35 -9.92 18.57 3.21
CA ALA A 35 -8.47 18.54 3.43
C ALA A 35 -8.07 17.46 4.45
N ARG A 36 -8.73 17.43 5.61
CA ARG A 36 -8.50 16.43 6.66
C ARG A 36 -8.92 15.03 6.21
N THR A 37 -10.00 14.90 5.44
CA THR A 37 -10.42 13.63 4.84
C THR A 37 -9.34 13.08 3.90
N GLY A 38 -8.71 13.95 3.09
CA GLY A 38 -7.60 13.60 2.21
C GLY A 38 -6.35 13.19 2.98
N GLN A 39 -5.99 13.91 4.04
CA GLN A 39 -4.89 13.55 4.93
C GLN A 39 -5.12 12.20 5.62
N LEU A 40 -6.37 11.90 6.00
CA LEU A 40 -6.74 10.62 6.59
C LEU A 40 -6.55 9.47 5.59
N LEU A 41 -7.04 9.63 4.36
CA LEU A 41 -6.83 8.65 3.29
C LEU A 41 -5.33 8.42 3.03
N MET A 42 -4.57 9.51 2.93
CA MET A 42 -3.16 9.47 2.61
C MET A 42 -2.32 8.82 3.72
N SER A 43 -2.60 9.14 4.98
CA SER A 43 -1.94 8.52 6.14
C SER A 43 -2.28 7.03 6.26
N TYR A 44 -3.54 6.65 6.01
CA TYR A 44 -3.92 5.25 5.95
C TYR A 44 -3.17 4.50 4.84
N ALA A 45 -3.04 5.11 3.66
CA ALA A 45 -2.27 4.57 2.54
C ALA A 45 -0.81 4.32 2.93
N ALA A 46 -0.20 5.27 3.64
CA ALA A 46 1.17 5.14 4.12
C ALA A 46 1.35 3.99 5.12
N ILE A 47 0.39 3.79 6.03
CA ILE A 47 0.38 2.67 6.98
C ILE A 47 0.33 1.33 6.24
N ILE A 48 -0.57 1.18 5.28
CA ILE A 48 -0.68 -0.07 4.51
C ILE A 48 0.60 -0.32 3.70
N LEU A 49 1.18 0.72 3.10
CA LEU A 49 2.44 0.60 2.36
C LEU A 49 3.63 0.21 3.26
N SER A 50 3.64 0.62 4.54
CA SER A 50 4.67 0.17 5.49
C SER A 50 4.54 -1.31 5.84
N PHE A 51 3.31 -1.81 6.04
CA PHE A 51 3.05 -3.24 6.27
C PHE A 51 3.55 -4.11 5.12
N ILE A 52 3.40 -3.63 3.88
CA ILE A 52 3.89 -4.32 2.68
C ILE A 52 5.40 -4.51 2.72
N GLY A 53 6.15 -3.46 3.12
CA GLY A 53 7.59 -3.56 3.34
C GLY A 53 7.92 -4.61 4.41
N ALA A 54 7.22 -4.56 5.55
CA ALA A 54 7.47 -5.46 6.68
C ALA A 54 7.35 -6.95 6.35
N VAL A 55 6.53 -7.34 5.36
CA VAL A 55 6.43 -8.74 4.89
C VAL A 55 7.79 -9.28 4.44
N HIS A 56 8.62 -8.46 3.80
CA HIS A 56 9.95 -8.89 3.34
C HIS A 56 10.87 -9.22 4.51
N TRP A 57 10.81 -8.44 5.60
CA TRP A 57 11.55 -8.75 6.81
C TRP A 57 11.10 -10.10 7.39
N GLY A 58 9.80 -10.33 7.49
CA GLY A 58 9.24 -11.59 7.98
C GLY A 58 9.66 -12.80 7.16
N VAL A 59 9.64 -12.69 5.82
CA VAL A 59 10.07 -13.75 4.91
C VAL A 59 11.57 -14.02 5.03
N ALA A 60 12.40 -12.98 5.17
CA ALA A 60 13.84 -13.11 5.39
C ALA A 60 14.16 -13.85 6.70
N LEU A 61 13.44 -13.55 7.79
CA LEU A 61 13.58 -14.28 9.05
C LEU A 61 13.15 -15.75 8.92
N ALA A 62 12.03 -16.01 8.25
CA ALA A 62 11.50 -17.37 8.09
C ALA A 62 12.40 -18.28 7.24
N HIS A 63 13.25 -17.72 6.38
CA HIS A 63 14.13 -18.46 5.47
C HIS A 63 15.61 -18.11 5.66
N HIS A 64 15.98 -17.62 6.86
CA HIS A 64 17.33 -17.12 7.12
C HIS A 64 18.42 -18.14 6.75
N ASP A 65 18.24 -19.40 7.13
CA ASP A 65 19.24 -20.45 6.92
C ASP A 65 19.25 -21.02 5.49
N SER A 66 18.21 -20.75 4.70
CA SER A 66 18.05 -21.30 3.33
C SER A 66 18.26 -20.27 2.22
N MET A 67 18.29 -18.98 2.54
CA MET A 67 18.54 -17.91 1.56
C MET A 67 20.02 -17.49 1.53
N PRO A 68 20.59 -17.21 0.35
CA PRO A 68 21.92 -16.60 0.24
C PRO A 68 21.98 -15.24 0.96
N THR A 69 23.11 -14.94 1.62
CA THR A 69 23.31 -13.68 2.36
C THR A 69 23.04 -12.43 1.53
N SER A 70 23.43 -12.43 0.25
CA SER A 70 23.20 -11.31 -0.67
C SER A 70 21.71 -11.04 -0.91
N LEU A 71 20.89 -12.09 -0.90
CA LEU A 71 19.45 -11.98 -1.05
C LEU A 71 18.80 -11.51 0.26
N LEU A 72 19.23 -12.02 1.40
CA LEU A 72 18.77 -11.55 2.72
C LEU A 72 18.95 -10.04 2.88
N HIS A 73 20.11 -9.51 2.49
CA HIS A 73 20.36 -8.07 2.52
C HIS A 73 19.37 -7.28 1.66
N ARG A 74 18.96 -7.81 0.49
CA ARG A 74 17.96 -7.17 -0.36
C ARG A 74 16.57 -7.16 0.30
N PHE A 75 16.16 -8.27 0.92
CA PHE A 75 14.89 -8.32 1.65
C PHE A 75 14.86 -7.37 2.84
N TYR A 76 15.92 -7.33 3.66
CA TYR A 76 16.00 -6.39 4.78
C TYR A 76 16.06 -4.94 4.31
N GLY A 77 16.90 -4.62 3.33
CA GLY A 77 16.98 -3.27 2.78
C GLY A 77 15.66 -2.80 2.20
N TYR A 78 14.98 -3.66 1.45
CA TYR A 78 13.68 -3.32 0.89
C TYR A 78 12.58 -3.21 1.94
N SER A 79 12.64 -3.95 3.04
CA SER A 79 11.55 -3.96 4.03
C SER A 79 11.24 -2.60 4.66
N VAL A 80 12.24 -1.71 4.71
CA VAL A 80 12.12 -0.37 5.29
C VAL A 80 11.82 0.69 4.23
N LEU A 81 12.23 0.44 2.98
CA LEU A 81 12.16 1.43 1.89
C LEU A 81 10.72 1.92 1.61
N PRO A 82 9.69 1.07 1.48
CA PRO A 82 8.31 1.51 1.31
C PRO A 82 7.81 2.41 2.43
N ALA A 83 8.18 2.13 3.68
CA ALA A 83 7.77 2.93 4.84
C ALA A 83 8.39 4.33 4.80
N ILE A 84 9.68 4.44 4.44
CA ILE A 84 10.35 5.74 4.28
C ILE A 84 9.74 6.52 3.12
N CYS A 85 9.54 5.89 1.96
CA CYS A 85 8.93 6.54 0.80
C CYS A 85 7.51 7.02 1.10
N ALA A 86 6.72 6.20 1.80
CA ALA A 86 5.39 6.57 2.26
C ALA A 86 5.41 7.77 3.21
N TRP A 87 6.30 7.75 4.21
CA TRP A 87 6.44 8.83 5.18
C TRP A 87 6.87 10.14 4.52
N VAL A 88 7.86 10.10 3.62
CA VAL A 88 8.29 11.28 2.84
C VAL A 88 7.14 11.82 2.01
N SER A 89 6.30 10.94 1.45
CA SER A 89 5.14 11.38 0.68
C SER A 89 4.19 12.22 1.53
N LEU A 90 4.02 11.94 2.83
CA LEU A 90 3.15 12.72 3.75
C LEU A 90 3.56 14.18 3.93
N LEU A 91 4.79 14.55 3.54
CA LEU A 91 5.25 15.94 3.55
C LEU A 91 4.78 16.73 2.32
N LEU A 92 4.25 16.05 1.31
CA LEU A 92 3.75 16.65 0.07
C LEU A 92 2.33 17.20 0.27
N PRO A 93 1.90 18.15 -0.57
CA PRO A 93 0.49 18.52 -0.66
C PRO A 93 -0.36 17.26 -0.91
N THR A 94 -1.49 17.14 -0.23
CA THR A 94 -2.30 15.92 -0.17
C THR A 94 -2.59 15.32 -1.56
N GLN A 95 -2.92 16.13 -2.55
CA GLN A 95 -3.17 15.68 -3.93
C GLN A 95 -1.94 14.98 -4.53
N VAL A 96 -0.79 15.65 -4.51
CA VAL A 96 0.47 15.12 -5.04
C VAL A 96 0.87 13.88 -4.26
N GLY A 97 0.73 13.94 -2.94
CA GLY A 97 1.01 12.84 -2.03
C GLY A 97 0.21 11.56 -2.33
N LEU A 98 -1.11 11.69 -2.57
CA LEU A 98 -1.97 10.57 -2.94
C LEU A 98 -1.54 9.93 -4.28
N ILE A 99 -1.20 10.75 -5.27
CA ILE A 99 -0.71 10.27 -6.57
C ILE A 99 0.63 9.57 -6.41
N VAL A 100 1.56 10.14 -5.65
CA VAL A 100 2.88 9.54 -5.39
C VAL A 100 2.71 8.19 -4.69
N ILE A 101 1.90 8.12 -3.62
CA ILE A 101 1.66 6.85 -2.93
C ILE A 101 0.99 5.81 -3.85
N SER A 102 0.06 6.23 -4.72
CA SER A 102 -0.54 5.35 -5.74
C SER A 102 0.51 4.69 -6.64
N VAL A 103 1.52 5.46 -7.09
CA VAL A 103 2.65 4.95 -7.87
C VAL A 103 3.53 4.03 -7.01
N LEU A 104 3.78 4.39 -5.75
CA LEU A 104 4.57 3.55 -4.84
C LEU A 104 3.95 2.17 -4.60
N PHE A 105 2.61 2.05 -4.55
CA PHE A 105 1.93 0.76 -4.48
C PHE A 105 2.20 -0.13 -5.69
N TRP A 106 2.26 0.46 -6.89
CA TRP A 106 2.68 -0.27 -8.10
C TRP A 106 4.14 -0.67 -8.02
N LEU A 107 5.04 0.25 -7.68
CA LEU A 107 6.46 -0.08 -7.52
C LEU A 107 6.67 -1.19 -6.49
N ALA A 108 5.90 -1.19 -5.41
CA ALA A 108 5.92 -2.27 -4.42
C ALA A 108 5.42 -3.59 -4.99
N PHE A 109 4.37 -3.60 -5.80
CA PHE A 109 3.94 -4.80 -6.52
C PHE A 109 5.03 -5.36 -7.45
N TRP A 110 5.75 -4.50 -8.16
CA TRP A 110 6.85 -4.91 -9.03
C TRP A 110 8.00 -5.55 -8.25
N VAL A 111 8.34 -5.00 -7.07
CA VAL A 111 9.36 -5.60 -6.20
C VAL A 111 8.87 -6.90 -5.57
N ASP A 112 7.60 -6.94 -5.11
CA ASP A 112 6.97 -8.18 -4.62
C ASP A 112 7.02 -9.27 -5.69
N HIS A 113 6.79 -8.94 -6.95
CA HIS A 113 6.89 -9.88 -8.06
C HIS A 113 8.30 -10.45 -8.21
N ALA A 114 9.33 -9.59 -8.16
CA ALA A 114 10.72 -9.99 -8.32
C ALA A 114 11.31 -10.75 -7.11
N LEU A 115 10.86 -10.46 -5.90
CA LEU A 115 11.45 -11.01 -4.66
C LEU A 115 10.58 -12.07 -4.00
N LEU A 116 9.26 -11.87 -3.93
CA LEU A 116 8.35 -12.66 -3.11
C LEU A 116 7.57 -13.72 -3.89
N PHE A 117 7.06 -13.42 -5.09
CA PHE A 117 6.02 -14.25 -5.72
C PHE A 117 6.50 -15.66 -6.05
N GLU A 118 7.72 -15.82 -6.57
CA GLU A 118 8.29 -17.13 -6.87
C GLU A 118 8.57 -17.98 -5.62
N ARG A 119 8.61 -17.34 -4.44
CA ARG A 119 8.97 -17.99 -3.16
C ARG A 119 7.74 -18.36 -2.33
N LEU A 120 6.56 -17.91 -2.74
CA LEU A 120 5.31 -18.19 -2.05
C LEU A 120 4.49 -19.18 -2.90
N ASN A 121 4.26 -20.39 -2.38
CA ASN A 121 3.49 -21.47 -3.04
C ASN A 121 1.97 -21.21 -3.13
N VAL A 122 1.56 -19.95 -3.14
CA VAL A 122 0.14 -19.52 -3.12
C VAL A 122 -0.09 -18.49 -4.23
N ASN A 123 -1.35 -18.35 -4.68
CA ASN A 123 -1.78 -17.31 -5.64
C ASN A 123 -1.69 -15.88 -5.05
N TYR A 124 -0.53 -15.51 -4.49
CA TYR A 124 -0.26 -14.24 -3.85
C TYR A 124 -0.19 -13.14 -4.89
N GLY A 125 0.41 -13.41 -6.05
CA GLY A 125 0.49 -12.43 -7.12
C GLY A 125 -0.86 -11.91 -7.61
N THR A 126 -1.81 -12.81 -7.91
CA THR A 126 -3.15 -12.42 -8.37
C THR A 126 -3.91 -11.66 -7.28
N PHE A 127 -3.85 -12.14 -6.04
CA PHE A 127 -4.48 -11.46 -4.91
C PHE A 127 -3.91 -10.05 -4.71
N ARG A 128 -2.58 -9.95 -4.75
CA ARG A 128 -1.84 -8.69 -4.61
C ARG A 128 -2.18 -7.71 -5.72
N LEU A 129 -2.28 -8.20 -6.96
CA LEU A 129 -2.64 -7.39 -8.12
C LEU A 129 -4.03 -6.75 -7.94
N HIS A 130 -5.02 -7.53 -7.50
CA HIS A 130 -6.36 -6.99 -7.25
C HIS A 130 -6.34 -5.89 -6.18
N LEU A 131 -5.65 -6.12 -5.06
CA LEU A 131 -5.56 -5.13 -3.99
C LEU A 131 -4.83 -3.86 -4.46
N THR A 132 -3.66 -4.01 -5.09
CA THR A 132 -2.88 -2.89 -5.62
C THR A 132 -3.68 -2.09 -6.63
N PHE A 133 -4.37 -2.76 -7.56
CA PHE A 133 -5.20 -2.08 -8.54
C PHE A 133 -6.29 -1.22 -7.87
N ILE A 134 -7.07 -1.81 -6.96
CA ILE A 134 -8.15 -1.10 -6.28
C ILE A 134 -7.61 0.09 -5.46
N VAL A 135 -6.56 -0.13 -4.67
CA VAL A 135 -5.94 0.93 -3.85
C VAL A 135 -5.39 2.05 -4.72
N SER A 136 -4.57 1.72 -5.72
CA SER A 136 -3.94 2.72 -6.58
C SER A 136 -4.97 3.52 -7.37
N SER A 137 -6.04 2.87 -7.88
CA SER A 137 -7.15 3.57 -8.52
C SER A 137 -7.88 4.50 -7.56
N ALA A 138 -8.21 4.04 -6.35
CA ALA A 138 -8.87 4.88 -5.34
C ALA A 138 -8.04 6.11 -4.96
N LEU A 139 -6.72 5.94 -4.78
CA LEU A 139 -5.80 7.04 -4.46
C LEU A 139 -5.64 8.02 -5.63
N ALA A 140 -5.50 7.50 -6.86
CA ALA A 140 -5.37 8.34 -8.04
C ALA A 140 -6.63 9.16 -8.31
N LEU A 141 -7.81 8.54 -8.19
CA LEU A 141 -9.10 9.23 -8.34
C LEU A 141 -9.25 10.34 -7.28
N ALA A 142 -8.95 10.05 -6.02
CA ALA A 142 -9.01 11.05 -4.96
C ALA A 142 -8.00 12.19 -5.15
N GLY A 143 -6.79 11.87 -5.61
CA GLY A 143 -5.74 12.86 -5.85
C GLY A 143 -6.05 13.80 -7.02
N VAL A 144 -6.74 13.30 -8.05
CA VAL A 144 -7.09 14.09 -9.26
C VAL A 144 -8.41 14.84 -9.11
N PHE A 145 -9.44 14.20 -8.53
CA PHE A 145 -10.81 14.71 -8.52
C PHE A 145 -11.30 15.15 -7.13
N GLY A 146 -10.55 14.90 -6.05
CA GLY A 146 -10.94 15.30 -4.70
C GLY A 146 -10.86 16.80 -4.40
N THR A 147 -10.89 17.63 -5.45
CA THR A 147 -10.65 19.08 -5.40
C THR A 147 -11.93 19.85 -5.71
N HIS A 148 -12.66 20.16 -4.65
CA HIS A 148 -13.65 21.25 -4.61
C HIS A 148 -13.27 22.22 -3.50
#